data_AF-A0A2M6X224-F1
#
_entry.id   AF-A0A2M6X224-F1
#
_cell.length_a   1.000
_cell.length_b   1.000
_cell.length_c   1.000
_cell.angle_alpha   90.00
_cell.angle_beta   90.00
_cell.angle_gamma   90.00
#
_symmetry.space_group_name_H-M   'P 1'
#
loop_
_entity.id
_entity.type
_entity.pdbx_description
1 polymer ?
#
loop_
_entity_poly.entity_id
_entity_poly.type
_entity_poly.pdbx_seq_one_letter_code
_entity_poly.pdbx_strand_id
1 'polypeptide(L)'
;MERLPPFFLNKDVVGPNSLRLFLLFYQSSKTYPQRRTHRFTRDDLVKITHLSYNSCQAGIAELILLKIVILDPFDISKTHFIVNKSEEYNWEELRRRQGLKIDGVPNSAEGSPENKDSD
;
A
#
# COMPACT_ATOMS: atom_id res chain seq x y z
N MET A 1 -13.64 11.40 13.52
CA MET A 1 -13.20 11.16 12.13
C MET A 1 -11.81 10.56 12.23
N GLU A 2 -11.64 9.30 11.83
CA GLU A 2 -10.34 8.63 11.85
C GLU A 2 -9.40 9.36 10.89
N ARG A 3 -8.29 9.88 11.41
CA ARG A 3 -7.38 10.72 10.65
C ARG A 3 -6.54 9.83 9.73
N LEU A 4 -6.46 10.18 8.45
CA LEU A 4 -5.57 9.49 7.53
C LEU A 4 -4.14 9.53 8.07
N PRO A 5 -3.39 8.42 8.03
CA PRO A 5 -1.99 8.42 8.41
C PRO A 5 -1.21 9.51 7.64
N PRO A 6 -0.33 10.28 8.30
CA PRO A 6 0.37 11.41 7.66
C PRO A 6 1.16 11.02 6.40
N PHE A 7 1.61 9.77 6.30
CA PHE A 7 2.40 9.29 5.17
C PHE A 7 1.65 9.32 3.83
N PHE A 8 0.30 9.31 3.83
CA PHE A 8 -0.48 9.45 2.60
C PHE A 8 -0.27 10.80 1.91
N LEU A 9 0.19 11.81 2.67
CA LEU A 9 0.50 13.14 2.13
C LEU A 9 1.95 13.23 1.63
N ASN A 10 2.78 12.21 1.88
CA ASN A 10 4.14 12.15 1.36
C ASN A 10 4.12 11.47 -0.03
N LYS A 11 4.34 12.28 -1.08
CA LYS A 11 4.37 11.82 -2.48
C LYS A 11 5.46 10.78 -2.78
N ASP A 12 6.51 10.72 -1.94
CA ASP A 12 7.60 9.76 -2.07
C ASP A 12 7.21 8.39 -1.47
N VAL A 13 6.14 8.35 -0.67
CA VAL A 13 5.58 7.13 -0.07
C VAL A 13 4.39 6.63 -0.89
N VAL A 14 3.43 7.52 -1.14
CA VAL A 14 2.23 7.25 -1.95
C VAL A 14 2.19 8.26 -3.09
N GLY A 15 2.32 7.78 -4.32
CA GLY A 15 2.29 8.62 -5.51
C GLY A 15 0.94 9.33 -5.68
N PRO A 16 0.89 10.46 -6.41
CA PRO A 16 -0.31 11.27 -6.54
C PRO A 16 -1.50 10.53 -7.17
N ASN A 17 -1.24 9.64 -8.14
CA ASN A 17 -2.28 8.82 -8.77
C ASN A 17 -2.86 7.80 -7.78
N SER A 18 -2.01 7.16 -7.00
CA SER A 18 -2.37 6.21 -5.96
C SER A 18 -3.14 6.87 -4.84
N LEU A 19 -2.74 8.07 -4.41
CA LEU A 19 -3.49 8.86 -3.44
C LEU A 19 -4.90 9.15 -3.95
N ARG A 20 -5.05 9.55 -5.22
CA ARG A 20 -6.37 9.82 -5.81
C ARG A 20 -7.28 8.59 -5.83
N LEU A 21 -6.73 7.43 -6.19
CA LEU A 21 -7.44 6.14 -6.14
C LEU A 21 -7.79 5.75 -4.70
N PHE A 22 -6.85 5.92 -3.76
CA PHE A 22 -7.07 5.65 -2.35
C PHE A 22 -8.24 6.48 -1.80
N LEU A 23 -8.28 7.78 -2.09
CA LEU A 23 -9.38 8.64 -1.64
C LEU A 23 -10.73 8.17 -2.17
N LEU A 24 -10.79 7.70 -3.41
CA LEU A 24 -12.00 7.10 -3.98
C LEU A 24 -12.43 5.84 -3.19
N PHE A 25 -11.50 4.92 -2.95
CA PHE A 25 -11.80 3.68 -2.22
C PHE A 25 -12.17 3.95 -0.76
N TYR A 26 -11.43 4.84 -0.08
CA TYR A 26 -11.68 5.24 1.30
C TYR A 26 -13.03 5.93 1.45
N GLN A 27 -13.41 6.81 0.52
CA GLN A 27 -14.73 7.43 0.52
C GLN A 27 -15.85 6.38 0.35
N SER A 28 -15.64 5.40 -0.53
CA SER A 28 -16.59 4.29 -0.72
C SER A 28 -16.76 3.45 0.55
N SER A 29 -15.66 3.12 1.24
CA SER A 29 -15.70 2.34 2.48
C SER A 29 -16.35 3.09 3.63
N LYS A 30 -16.13 4.42 3.73
CA LYS A 30 -16.82 5.24 4.73
C LYS A 30 -18.31 5.43 4.43
N THR A 31 -18.69 5.47 3.15
CA THR A 31 -20.10 5.62 2.74
C THR A 31 -20.90 4.32 2.95
N TYR A 32 -20.26 3.15 2.77
CA TYR A 32 -20.90 1.85 2.91
C TYR A 32 -20.12 0.94 3.88
N PRO A 33 -20.08 1.25 5.19
CA PRO A 33 -19.23 0.57 6.18
C PRO A 33 -19.57 -0.92 6.39
N GLN A 34 -20.79 -1.33 6.05
CA GLN A 34 -21.26 -2.72 6.10
C GLN A 34 -20.75 -3.56 4.91
N ARG A 35 -20.22 -2.93 3.87
CA ARG A 35 -19.67 -3.63 2.69
C ARG A 35 -18.19 -3.87 2.92
N ARG A 36 -17.77 -5.14 2.86
CA ARG A 36 -16.35 -5.50 2.92
C ARG A 36 -15.62 -5.16 1.62
N THR A 37 -16.30 -5.31 0.48
CA THR A 37 -15.74 -5.12 -0.85
C THR A 37 -16.47 -4.01 -1.59
N HIS A 38 -15.72 -3.28 -2.42
CA HIS A 38 -16.21 -2.15 -3.20
C HIS A 38 -15.88 -2.38 -4.66
N ARG A 39 -16.91 -2.45 -5.50
CA ARG A 39 -16.77 -2.73 -6.92
C ARG A 39 -16.43 -1.44 -7.69
N PHE A 40 -15.34 -1.49 -8.43
CA PHE A 40 -14.92 -0.48 -9.40
C PHE A 40 -14.42 -1.18 -10.67
N THR A 41 -15.10 -0.95 -11.78
CA THR A 41 -14.58 -1.37 -13.08
C THR A 41 -13.46 -0.43 -13.52
N ARG A 42 -12.68 -0.88 -14.50
CA ARG A 42 -11.68 -0.04 -15.16
C ARG A 42 -12.26 1.31 -15.61
N ASP A 43 -13.42 1.27 -16.24
CA ASP A 43 -14.06 2.45 -16.79
C ASP A 43 -14.55 3.38 -15.68
N ASP A 44 -15.03 2.84 -14.56
CA ASP A 44 -15.37 3.64 -13.37
C ASP A 44 -14.14 4.39 -12.84
N LEU A 45 -13.01 3.69 -12.71
CA LEU A 45 -11.77 4.29 -12.21
C LEU A 45 -11.31 5.44 -13.10
N VAL A 46 -11.26 5.24 -14.41
CA VAL A 46 -10.86 6.28 -15.38
C VAL A 46 -11.84 7.46 -15.35
N LYS A 47 -13.15 7.20 -15.35
CA LYS A 47 -14.17 8.26 -15.37
C LYS A 47 -14.17 9.09 -14.09
N ILE A 48 -14.05 8.47 -12.93
CA ILE A 48 -14.14 9.15 -11.62
C ILE A 48 -12.84 9.86 -11.28
N THR A 49 -11.69 9.22 -11.54
CA THR A 49 -10.39 9.80 -11.20
C THR A 49 -9.82 10.70 -12.28
N HIS A 50 -10.37 10.66 -13.50
CA HIS A 50 -9.83 11.34 -14.69
C HIS A 50 -8.36 10.98 -14.99
N LEU A 51 -7.89 9.84 -14.49
CA LEU A 51 -6.57 9.32 -14.77
C LEU A 51 -6.59 8.48 -16.05
N SER A 52 -5.45 8.43 -16.74
CA SER A 52 -5.27 7.46 -17.83
C SER A 52 -5.35 6.03 -17.28
N TYR A 53 -5.68 5.07 -18.14
CA TYR A 53 -5.71 3.66 -17.74
C TYR A 53 -4.36 3.20 -17.13
N ASN A 54 -3.24 3.55 -17.77
CA ASN A 54 -1.92 3.17 -17.29
C ASN A 54 -1.62 3.79 -15.92
N SER A 55 -2.05 5.03 -15.69
CA SER A 55 -1.94 5.71 -14.40
C SER A 55 -2.79 5.04 -13.32
N CYS A 56 -4.02 4.62 -13.65
CA CYS A 56 -4.86 3.84 -12.75
C CYS A 56 -4.19 2.52 -12.38
N GLN A 57 -3.69 1.78 -13.37
CA GLN A 57 -3.04 0.49 -13.15
C GLN A 57 -1.79 0.61 -12.28
N ALA A 58 -0.92 1.58 -12.57
CA ALA A 58 0.28 1.83 -11.76
C ALA A 58 -0.09 2.22 -10.31
N GLY A 59 -1.11 3.07 -10.14
CA GLY A 59 -1.55 3.48 -8.82
C GLY A 59 -2.19 2.35 -8.01
N ILE A 60 -3.00 1.50 -8.65
CA ILE A 60 -3.55 0.29 -8.01
C ILE A 60 -2.42 -0.66 -7.59
N ALA A 61 -1.44 -0.89 -8.47
CA ALA A 61 -0.30 -1.76 -8.17
C ALA A 61 0.49 -1.25 -6.95
N GLU A 62 0.69 0.06 -6.85
CA GLU A 62 1.33 0.68 -5.68
C GLU A 62 0.49 0.48 -4.40
N LEU A 63 -0.82 0.74 -4.45
CA LEU A 63 -1.69 0.55 -3.28
C LEU A 63 -1.74 -0.92 -2.82
N ILE A 64 -1.66 -1.88 -3.75
CA ILE A 64 -1.58 -3.32 -3.45
C ILE A 64 -0.23 -3.67 -2.81
N LEU A 65 0.87 -3.17 -3.36
CA LEU A 65 2.21 -3.37 -2.78
C LEU A 65 2.29 -2.86 -1.33
N LEU A 66 1.65 -1.72 -1.07
CA LEU A 66 1.54 -1.13 0.27
C LEU A 66 0.49 -1.83 1.16
N LYS A 67 -0.23 -2.84 0.65
CA LYS A 67 -1.37 -3.51 1.31
C LYS A 67 -2.42 -2.53 1.83
N ILE A 68 -2.58 -1.37 1.18
CA ILE A 68 -3.63 -0.39 1.52
C ILE A 68 -4.96 -0.86 0.93
N VAL A 69 -4.90 -1.43 -0.28
CA VAL A 69 -6.03 -2.14 -0.88
C VAL A 69 -5.60 -3.54 -1.29
N ILE A 70 -6.55 -4.46 -1.28
CA ILE A 70 -6.39 -5.78 -1.89
C ILE A 70 -7.52 -6.01 -2.88
N LEU A 71 -7.25 -6.83 -3.89
CA LEU A 71 -8.31 -7.40 -4.72
C LEU A 71 -9.00 -8.50 -3.91
N ASP A 72 -10.32 -8.59 -4.01
CA ASP A 72 -11.06 -9.71 -3.45
C ASP A 72 -10.53 -11.01 -4.08
N PRO A 73 -9.98 -11.95 -3.29
CA PRO A 73 -9.38 -13.18 -3.81
C PRO A 73 -10.39 -14.08 -4.53
N PHE A 74 -11.68 -13.92 -4.26
CA PHE A 74 -12.75 -14.68 -4.91
C PHE A 74 -13.32 -13.97 -6.13
N ASP A 75 -12.91 -12.72 -6.40
CA ASP A 75 -13.38 -11.95 -7.55
C ASP A 75 -12.54 -12.22 -8.79
N ILE A 76 -13.03 -13.13 -9.63
CA ILE A 76 -12.44 -13.46 -10.93
C ILE A 76 -12.36 -12.22 -11.85
N SER A 77 -13.29 -11.27 -11.71
CA SER A 77 -13.33 -10.06 -12.54
C SER A 77 -12.29 -9.02 -12.15
N LYS A 78 -11.66 -9.15 -10.98
CA LYS A 78 -10.69 -8.19 -10.41
C LYS A 78 -11.23 -6.75 -10.38
N THR A 79 -12.52 -6.60 -10.11
CA THR A 79 -13.21 -5.30 -9.95
C THR A 79 -13.58 -5.00 -8.50
N HIS A 80 -13.49 -5.96 -7.59
CA HIS A 80 -13.80 -5.78 -6.18
C HIS A 80 -12.53 -5.52 -5.38
N PHE A 81 -12.52 -4.37 -4.70
CA PHE A 81 -11.42 -3.91 -3.87
C PHE A 81 -11.84 -3.91 -2.40
N ILE A 82 -10.94 -4.33 -1.53
CA ILE A 82 -11.07 -4.25 -0.08
C ILE A 82 -10.06 -3.20 0.38
N VAL A 83 -10.52 -2.24 1.18
CA VAL A 83 -9.64 -1.28 1.84
C VAL A 83 -9.23 -1.85 3.18
N ASN A 84 -7.93 -2.08 3.35
CA ASN A 84 -7.39 -2.61 4.58
C ASN A 84 -7.38 -1.55 5.67
N LYS A 85 -7.39 -2.01 6.92
CA LYS A 85 -7.14 -1.16 8.07
C LYS A 85 -5.65 -0.84 8.18
N SER A 86 -5.32 0.22 8.91
CA SER A 86 -3.94 0.71 9.01
C SER A 86 -2.95 -0.33 9.56
N GLU A 87 -3.41 -1.17 10.48
CA GLU A 87 -2.65 -2.26 11.09
C GLU A 87 -2.25 -3.36 10.09
N GLU A 88 -2.95 -3.47 8.96
CA GLU A 88 -2.72 -4.49 7.92
C GLU A 88 -1.83 -3.99 6.78
N TYR A 89 -1.42 -2.71 6.81
CA TYR A 89 -0.56 -2.14 5.79
C TYR A 89 0.82 -2.78 5.77
N ASN A 90 1.48 -2.69 4.62
CA ASN A 90 2.87 -3.12 4.47
C ASN A 90 3.81 -2.10 5.11
N TRP A 91 3.90 -2.13 6.43
CA TRP A 91 4.72 -1.21 7.22
C TRP A 91 6.23 -1.33 6.95
N GLU A 92 6.69 -2.45 6.43
CA GLU A 92 8.07 -2.61 5.98
C GLU A 92 8.34 -1.74 4.75
N GLU A 93 7.51 -1.87 3.71
CA GLU A 93 7.65 -1.07 2.48
C GLU A 93 7.40 0.41 2.73
N LEU A 94 6.40 0.77 3.56
CA LEU A 94 6.14 2.15 3.94
C LEU A 94 7.36 2.80 4.61
N ARG A 95 8.02 2.08 5.53
CA ARG A 95 9.24 2.55 6.20
C ARG A 95 10.42 2.66 5.23
N ARG A 96 10.56 1.70 4.32
CA ARG A 96 11.59 1.73 3.27
C ARG A 96 11.46 2.98 2.40
N ARG A 97 10.23 3.34 1.99
CA ARG A 97 9.95 4.53 1.18
C ARG A 97 10.09 5.84 1.93
N GLN A 98 9.77 5.85 3.23
CA GLN A 98 10.00 7.02 4.09
C GLN A 98 11.48 7.31 4.34
N GLY A 99 12.39 6.45 3.88
CA GLY A 99 13.83 6.70 3.95
C GLY A 99 14.41 6.51 5.34
N LEU A 100 13.92 5.54 6.13
CA LEU A 100 14.59 5.21 7.38
C LEU A 100 15.96 4.58 7.12
N LYS A 101 17.01 5.40 7.26
CA LYS A 101 18.16 5.05 8.10
C LYS A 101 17.61 4.61 9.47
N ILE A 102 17.55 3.31 9.74
CA ILE A 102 17.38 2.81 11.10
C ILE A 102 18.77 2.53 11.64
N ASP A 103 19.38 3.50 12.32
CA ASP A 103 20.37 3.18 13.34
C ASP A 103 19.58 2.52 14.48
N GLY A 104 19.70 1.19 14.62
CA GLY A 104 19.09 0.47 15.75
C GLY A 104 18.50 -0.92 15.48
N VAL A 105 18.67 -1.52 14.30
CA VAL A 105 18.50 -2.98 14.18
C VAL A 105 19.88 -3.62 14.37
N PRO A 106 20.12 -4.42 15.42
CA PRO A 106 21.34 -5.20 15.48
C PRO A 106 21.37 -6.13 14.27
N ASN A 107 22.45 -6.07 13.50
CA ASN A 107 22.77 -7.13 12.54
C ASN A 107 22.85 -8.42 13.34
N SER A 108 21.80 -9.24 13.27
CA SER A 108 21.87 -10.60 13.76
C SER A 108 22.91 -11.34 12.92
N ALA A 109 24.08 -11.50 13.54
CA ALA A 109 25.15 -12.43 13.22
C ALA A 109 25.67 -12.37 11.78
N GLU A 110 26.60 -11.44 11.53
CA GLU A 110 27.70 -11.73 10.62
C GLU A 110 28.43 -12.98 11.13
N GLY A 111 28.42 -14.03 10.32
CA GLY A 111 29.25 -15.20 10.53
C GLY A 111 30.72 -14.85 10.41
N SER A 112 31.48 -15.34 11.39
CA SER A 112 32.92 -15.67 11.40
C SER A 112 33.93 -14.55 11.08
N PRO A 113 35.04 -14.51 11.84
CA PRO A 113 36.25 -15.04 11.22
C PRO A 113 37.14 -15.88 12.15
N GLU A 114 37.75 -16.86 11.49
CA GLU A 114 39.16 -17.28 11.57
C GLU A 114 39.80 -17.72 12.90
N ASN A 115 40.12 -19.02 12.90
CA ASN A 115 41.39 -19.63 13.28
C ASN A 115 42.41 -18.73 14.00
N LYS A 116 42.75 -19.15 15.22
CA LYS A 116 44.10 -18.97 15.74
C LYS A 116 44.63 -20.33 16.20
N ASP A 117 45.58 -20.83 15.42
CA ASP A 117 46.53 -21.84 15.84
C ASP A 117 47.21 -21.40 17.15
N SER A 118 47.47 -22.35 18.03
CA SER A 118 48.33 -22.17 19.20
C SER A 118 49.15 -23.45 19.36
N ASP A 119 50.40 -23.38 18.91
CA ASP A 119 51.53 -24.15 19.44
C ASP A 119 52.37 -23.21 20.31
#